data_AF-A0A1I4YZB8-F1
#
_entry.id   AF-A0A1I4YZB8-F1
#
_cell.length_a   1.000
_cell.length_b   1.000
_cell.length_c   1.000
_cell.angle_alpha   90.00
_cell.angle_beta   90.00
_cell.angle_gamma   90.00
#
_symmetry.space_group_name_H-M   'P 1'
#
loop_
_entity.id
_entity.type
_entity.pdbx_description
1 polymer ?
#
loop_
_entity_poly.entity_id
_entity_poly.type
_entity_poly.pdbx_seq_one_letter_code
_entity_poly.pdbx_strand_id
1 'polypeptide(L)'
;MSEREFSPSEALSRIENIISSLSLTFTAQHADSSKLVATAELFDKNNNLVDSGAGKGPDSLIGALAESIEHLSASQHIPDNITVKHCTFIAKQKAAKHDGFLNNLSSRDDAIDTFKLTTLDNSKAIFVPSLLLCPGAIDAPSSNVVLSSQFLSRYSSNSGTAFGCTQPEALLHGIHEIIERHTLSCFFMAICAFGPTMKLYAPSKALLAASLKNNPSALALADKLQIIIIKDLMNVFFSVALPKKGPGHFHLSPIGSGCSLDICTAV
;
A
#
# COMPACT_ATOMS: atom_id res chain seq x y z
N MET A 1 15.30 9.05 12.13
CA MET A 1 15.17 10.11 11.10
C MET A 1 13.71 10.13 10.73
N SER A 2 13.04 11.30 10.63
CA SER A 2 11.62 11.32 10.31
C SER A 2 11.43 10.97 8.83
N GLU A 3 10.59 9.98 8.53
CA GLU A 3 10.15 9.65 7.16
C GLU A 3 9.04 10.60 6.66
N ARG A 4 8.64 11.56 7.50
CA ARG A 4 7.76 12.67 7.17
C ARG A 4 8.54 13.98 7.21
N GLU A 5 8.35 14.81 6.20
CA GLU A 5 8.96 16.13 6.02
C GLU A 5 8.23 17.20 6.85
N PHE A 6 6.92 17.03 7.06
CA PHE A 6 6.08 18.01 7.75
C PHE A 6 5.65 17.57 9.15
N SER A 7 5.35 18.56 9.98
CA SER A 7 4.66 18.31 11.26
C SER A 7 3.24 17.78 11.02
N PRO A 8 2.65 17.02 11.98
CA PRO A 8 1.27 16.52 11.86
C PRO A 8 0.25 17.64 11.55
N SER A 9 0.37 18.80 12.18
CA SER A 9 -0.53 19.94 11.93
C SER A 9 -0.40 20.51 10.52
N GLU A 10 0.82 20.58 9.99
CA GLU A 10 1.05 21.07 8.63
C GLU A 10 0.58 20.04 7.59
N ALA A 11 0.85 18.75 7.82
CA ALA A 11 0.35 17.67 6.98
C ALA A 11 -1.19 17.67 6.91
N LEU A 12 -1.86 17.80 8.06
CA LEU A 12 -3.32 17.90 8.10
C LEU A 12 -3.83 19.09 7.28
N SER A 13 -3.28 20.28 7.46
CA SER A 13 -3.70 21.46 6.71
C SER A 13 -3.51 21.26 5.19
N ARG A 14 -2.42 20.63 4.77
CA ARG A 14 -2.18 20.31 3.34
C ARG A 14 -3.20 19.32 2.80
N ILE A 15 -3.49 18.27 3.55
CA ILE A 15 -4.50 17.25 3.21
C ILE A 15 -5.88 17.90 3.08
N GLU A 16 -6.30 18.72 4.04
CA GLU A 16 -7.58 19.44 4.01
C GLU A 16 -7.67 20.37 2.80
N ASN A 17 -6.59 21.08 2.47
CA ASN A 17 -6.52 21.92 1.27
C ASN A 17 -6.66 21.10 -0.03
N ILE A 18 -6.07 19.91 -0.09
CA ILE A 18 -6.21 19.01 -1.24
C ILE A 18 -7.66 18.54 -1.37
N ILE A 19 -8.27 18.05 -0.29
CA ILE A 19 -9.69 17.63 -0.28
C ILE A 19 -10.59 18.76 -0.75
N SER A 20 -10.38 19.98 -0.23
CA SER A 20 -11.13 21.16 -0.65
C SER A 20 -10.91 21.51 -2.12
N SER A 21 -9.67 21.43 -2.63
CA SER A 21 -9.35 21.69 -4.04
C SER A 21 -10.02 20.69 -5.00
N LEU A 22 -10.28 19.47 -4.53
CA LEU A 22 -11.03 18.44 -5.25
C LEU A 22 -12.55 18.63 -5.15
N SER A 23 -13.01 19.71 -4.50
CA SER A 23 -14.43 19.98 -4.23
C SER A 23 -15.11 18.86 -3.42
N LEU A 24 -14.36 18.23 -2.52
CA LEU A 24 -14.83 17.18 -1.63
C LEU A 24 -14.99 17.71 -0.21
N THR A 25 -15.81 17.01 0.58
CA THR A 25 -15.86 17.13 2.04
C THR A 25 -15.46 15.82 2.69
N PHE A 26 -15.21 15.83 4.00
CA PHE A 26 -14.82 14.62 4.71
C PHE A 26 -15.45 14.52 6.09
N THR A 27 -15.57 13.27 6.57
CA THR A 27 -15.77 12.94 7.98
C THR A 27 -14.59 12.09 8.44
N ALA A 28 -14.13 12.27 9.67
CA ALA A 28 -13.06 11.44 10.24
C ALA A 28 -13.31 11.23 11.73
N GLN A 29 -13.09 10.00 12.20
CA GLN A 29 -13.34 9.63 13.60
C GLN A 29 -12.38 8.55 14.07
N HIS A 30 -12.05 8.59 15.36
CA HIS A 30 -11.31 7.51 16.00
C HIS A 30 -12.23 6.30 16.23
N ALA A 31 -11.69 5.10 16.07
CA ALA A 31 -12.43 3.86 16.32
C ALA A 31 -12.71 3.63 17.81
N ASP A 32 -11.84 4.12 18.68
CA ASP A 32 -11.96 3.95 20.13
C ASP A 32 -11.24 5.07 20.92
N SER A 33 -11.30 4.98 22.26
CA SER A 33 -10.69 5.94 23.17
C SER A 33 -9.15 5.93 23.19
N SER A 34 -8.51 4.89 22.63
CA SER A 34 -7.05 4.82 22.53
C SER A 34 -6.51 5.80 21.48
N LYS A 35 -7.35 6.20 20.52
CA LYS A 35 -7.01 7.11 19.42
C LYS A 35 -5.86 6.60 18.54
N LEU A 36 -5.65 5.28 18.48
CA LEU A 36 -4.61 4.65 17.66
C LEU A 36 -5.12 4.14 16.32
N VAL A 37 -6.44 4.15 16.12
CA VAL A 37 -7.09 3.76 14.86
C VAL A 37 -8.14 4.83 14.55
N ALA A 38 -8.22 5.24 13.29
CA ALA A 38 -9.25 6.13 12.81
C ALA A 38 -9.71 5.74 11.42
N THR A 39 -10.92 6.13 11.06
CA THR A 39 -11.46 6.01 9.70
C THR A 39 -11.81 7.39 9.19
N ALA A 40 -11.71 7.57 7.87
CA ALA A 40 -12.15 8.77 7.19
C ALA A 40 -12.94 8.41 5.93
N GLU A 41 -13.93 9.24 5.60
CA GLU A 41 -14.79 9.10 4.43
C GLU A 41 -14.79 10.42 3.67
N LEU A 42 -14.72 10.36 2.33
CA LEU A 42 -14.75 11.50 1.42
C LEU A 42 -16.10 11.56 0.69
N PHE A 43 -16.69 12.74 0.59
CA PHE A 43 -17.99 12.96 -0.04
C PHE A 43 -17.93 14.00 -1.17
N ASP A 44 -18.71 13.76 -2.22
CA ASP A 44 -18.89 14.73 -3.31
C ASP A 44 -19.88 15.87 -2.92
N LYS A 45 -20.06 16.84 -3.82
CA LYS A 45 -21.01 17.95 -3.64
C LYS A 45 -22.47 17.54 -3.46
N ASN A 46 -22.83 16.31 -3.82
CA ASN A 46 -24.17 15.75 -3.68
C ASN A 46 -24.27 14.86 -2.43
N ASN A 47 -23.24 14.83 -1.59
CA ASN A 47 -23.14 14.00 -0.40
C ASN A 47 -23.11 12.49 -0.70
N ASN A 48 -22.60 12.10 -1.87
CA ASN A 48 -22.30 10.70 -2.17
C ASN A 48 -20.91 10.35 -1.63
N LEU A 49 -20.79 9.18 -1.00
CA LEU A 49 -19.49 8.61 -0.62
C LEU A 49 -18.68 8.35 -1.88
N VAL A 50 -17.47 8.90 -1.94
CA VAL A 50 -16.53 8.73 -3.04
C VAL A 50 -15.48 7.69 -2.68
N ASP A 51 -14.88 7.82 -1.49
CA ASP A 51 -13.86 6.88 -1.01
C ASP A 51 -13.71 6.93 0.52
N SER A 52 -12.93 6.01 1.10
CA SER A 52 -12.65 5.93 2.53
C SER A 52 -11.25 5.38 2.81
N GLY A 53 -10.72 5.67 4.00
CA GLY A 53 -9.38 5.26 4.45
C GLY A 53 -9.33 4.96 5.94
N ALA A 54 -8.29 4.27 6.40
CA ALA A 54 -8.14 3.76 7.77
C ALA A 54 -6.72 3.95 8.33
N GLY A 55 -6.51 5.03 9.07
CA GLY A 55 -5.21 5.32 9.65
C GLY A 55 -4.94 4.62 10.97
N LYS A 56 -3.65 4.42 11.23
CA LYS A 56 -3.12 3.71 12.41
C LYS A 56 -2.04 4.54 13.10
N GLY A 57 -1.85 4.27 14.39
CA GLY A 57 -0.82 4.91 15.21
C GLY A 57 -1.24 6.27 15.79
N PRO A 58 -0.28 7.02 16.37
CA PRO A 58 -0.56 8.28 17.06
C PRO A 58 -1.19 9.37 16.19
N ASP A 59 -0.95 9.32 14.89
CA ASP A 59 -1.45 10.28 13.89
C ASP A 59 -2.58 9.65 13.04
N SER A 60 -3.36 8.74 13.62
CA SER A 60 -4.33 7.90 12.89
C SER A 60 -5.34 8.69 12.06
N LEU A 61 -5.80 9.87 12.50
CA LEU A 61 -6.74 10.70 11.73
C LEU A 61 -6.11 11.21 10.43
N ILE A 62 -4.87 11.69 10.51
CA ILE A 62 -4.11 12.15 9.34
C ILE A 62 -3.87 10.99 8.38
N GLY A 63 -3.48 9.83 8.92
CA GLY A 63 -3.32 8.61 8.14
C GLY A 63 -4.60 8.20 7.42
N ALA A 64 -5.76 8.28 8.09
CA ALA A 64 -7.05 7.88 7.51
C ALA A 64 -7.45 8.80 6.35
N LEU A 65 -7.23 10.11 6.48
CA LEU A 65 -7.50 11.08 5.41
C LEU A 65 -6.50 10.96 4.26
N ALA A 66 -5.24 10.69 4.55
CA ALA A 66 -4.23 10.45 3.52
C ALA A 66 -4.58 9.20 2.68
N GLU A 67 -4.95 8.10 3.35
CA GLU A 67 -5.33 6.85 2.67
C GLU A 67 -6.62 7.00 1.86
N SER A 68 -7.60 7.80 2.31
CA SER A 68 -8.80 8.03 1.51
C SER A 68 -8.52 8.79 0.21
N ILE A 69 -7.57 9.74 0.22
CA ILE A 69 -7.10 10.41 -1.01
C ILE A 69 -6.29 9.44 -1.89
N GLU A 70 -5.49 8.57 -1.29
CA GLU A 70 -4.71 7.56 -1.98
C GLU A 70 -5.62 6.59 -2.74
N HIS A 71 -6.64 6.04 -2.09
CA HIS A 71 -7.63 5.18 -2.72
C HIS A 71 -8.39 5.90 -3.83
N LEU A 72 -8.79 7.16 -3.60
CA LEU A 72 -9.45 7.98 -4.61
C LEU A 72 -8.58 8.11 -5.86
N SER A 73 -7.28 8.33 -5.65
CA SER A 73 -6.30 8.49 -6.74
C SER A 73 -6.03 7.16 -7.45
N ALA A 74 -6.02 6.03 -6.74
CA ALA A 74 -5.81 4.70 -7.31
C ALA A 74 -7.00 4.23 -8.17
N SER A 75 -8.21 4.62 -7.79
CA SER A 75 -9.47 4.20 -8.42
C SER A 75 -9.83 5.04 -9.65
N GLN A 76 -9.23 6.22 -9.82
CA GLN A 76 -9.50 7.08 -10.96
C GLN A 76 -8.63 6.73 -12.17
N HIS A 77 -9.28 6.41 -13.31
CA HIS A 77 -8.60 6.47 -14.60
C HIS A 77 -8.36 7.93 -14.96
N ILE A 78 -7.09 8.37 -14.91
CA ILE A 78 -6.70 9.68 -15.42
C ILE A 78 -6.49 9.54 -16.94
N PRO A 79 -7.43 10.00 -17.80
CA PRO A 79 -7.42 9.68 -19.23
C PRO A 79 -6.18 10.21 -19.95
N ASP A 80 -5.64 11.33 -19.47
CA ASP A 80 -4.54 12.06 -20.11
C ASP A 80 -3.20 11.31 -20.12
N ASN A 81 -3.06 10.26 -19.30
CA ASN A 81 -1.84 9.46 -19.20
C ASN A 81 -1.98 8.02 -19.71
N ILE A 82 -3.15 7.67 -20.26
CA ILE A 82 -3.41 6.33 -20.78
C ILE A 82 -3.07 6.27 -22.27
N THR A 83 -2.29 5.27 -22.65
CA THR A 83 -2.04 4.97 -24.06
C THR A 83 -2.38 3.52 -24.37
N VAL A 84 -2.97 3.27 -25.54
CA VAL A 84 -3.24 1.90 -25.98
C VAL A 84 -1.96 1.29 -26.56
N LYS A 85 -1.57 0.11 -26.08
CA LYS A 85 -0.44 -0.68 -26.59
C LYS A 85 -0.85 -2.13 -26.81
N HIS A 86 -0.21 -2.75 -27.81
CA HIS A 86 -0.35 -4.16 -28.07
C HIS A 86 0.39 -5.01 -27.03
N CYS A 87 -0.20 -6.12 -26.61
CA CYS A 87 0.39 -7.08 -25.66
C CYS A 87 1.78 -7.56 -26.10
N THR A 88 1.98 -7.80 -27.40
CA THR A 88 3.30 -8.20 -27.91
C THR A 88 4.36 -7.10 -27.79
N PHE A 89 3.97 -5.83 -27.91
CA PHE A 89 4.86 -4.70 -27.66
C PHE A 89 5.26 -4.65 -26.19
N ILE A 90 4.28 -4.78 -25.29
CA ILE A 90 4.50 -4.74 -23.83
C ILE A 90 5.48 -5.83 -23.40
N ALA A 91 5.26 -7.07 -23.85
CA ALA A 91 6.08 -8.23 -23.51
C ALA A 91 7.53 -8.15 -24.05
N LYS A 92 7.74 -7.45 -25.18
CA LYS A 92 9.08 -7.29 -25.80
C LYS A 92 9.93 -6.18 -25.16
N GLN A 93 9.38 -5.39 -24.25
CA GLN A 93 10.15 -4.37 -23.55
C GLN A 93 11.29 -5.02 -22.75
N LYS A 94 12.49 -4.43 -22.80
CA LYS A 94 13.65 -4.95 -22.05
C LYS A 94 13.37 -5.14 -20.56
N ALA A 95 12.59 -4.23 -19.97
CA ALA A 95 12.20 -4.27 -18.57
C ALA A 95 11.18 -5.39 -18.25
N ALA A 96 10.42 -5.87 -19.22
CA ALA A 96 9.46 -6.97 -19.04
C ALA A 96 10.13 -8.36 -19.00
N LYS A 97 11.42 -8.47 -19.36
CA LYS A 97 12.14 -9.77 -19.49
C LYS A 97 12.05 -10.66 -18.23
N HIS A 98 12.04 -10.04 -17.05
CA HIS A 98 12.01 -10.74 -15.77
C HIS A 98 10.67 -10.58 -15.04
N ASP A 99 9.70 -9.92 -15.68
CA ASP A 99 8.35 -9.75 -15.14
C ASP A 99 7.45 -10.86 -15.69
N GLY A 100 7.01 -11.74 -14.80
CA GLY A 100 6.17 -12.87 -15.16
C GLY A 100 4.81 -12.45 -15.72
N PHE A 101 4.26 -11.31 -15.32
CA PHE A 101 2.97 -10.85 -15.82
C PHE A 101 3.11 -10.29 -17.23
N LEU A 102 4.07 -9.40 -17.43
CA LEU A 102 4.27 -8.72 -18.72
C LEU A 102 4.79 -9.67 -19.80
N ASN A 103 5.72 -10.57 -19.46
CA ASN A 103 6.29 -11.51 -20.43
C ASN A 103 5.25 -12.54 -20.95
N ASN A 104 4.30 -12.94 -20.10
CA ASN A 104 3.24 -13.89 -20.47
C ASN A 104 2.18 -13.29 -21.43
N LEU A 105 2.16 -11.97 -21.61
CA LEU A 105 1.29 -11.31 -22.60
C LEU A 105 1.69 -11.63 -24.05
N SER A 106 2.91 -12.11 -24.30
CA SER A 106 3.42 -12.41 -25.65
C SER A 106 2.63 -13.45 -26.44
N SER A 107 1.81 -14.26 -25.76
CA SER A 107 0.95 -15.28 -26.39
C SER A 107 -0.27 -14.71 -27.11
N ARG A 108 -0.55 -13.41 -26.97
CA ARG A 108 -1.72 -12.71 -27.51
C ARG A 108 -1.32 -11.32 -28.00
N ASP A 109 -2.02 -10.77 -28.97
CA ASP A 109 -1.74 -9.43 -29.51
C ASP A 109 -2.88 -8.44 -29.33
N ASP A 110 -3.62 -8.62 -28.24
CA ASP A 110 -4.70 -7.70 -27.85
C ASP A 110 -4.14 -6.29 -27.60
N ALA A 111 -4.90 -5.27 -27.97
CA ALA A 111 -4.62 -3.89 -27.63
C ALA A 111 -5.26 -3.54 -26.29
N ILE A 112 -4.46 -3.04 -25.34
CA ILE A 112 -4.90 -2.72 -23.98
C ILE A 112 -4.38 -1.35 -23.53
N ASP A 113 -5.09 -0.76 -22.57
CA ASP A 113 -4.69 0.48 -21.92
C ASP A 113 -3.42 0.30 -21.09
N THR A 114 -2.52 1.26 -21.20
CA THR A 114 -1.23 1.25 -20.50
C THR A 114 -0.89 2.62 -19.94
N PHE A 115 -0.23 2.62 -18.78
CA PHE A 115 0.51 3.78 -18.29
C PHE A 115 1.96 3.72 -18.76
N LYS A 116 2.53 4.89 -19.04
CA LYS A 116 3.97 5.05 -19.19
C LYS A 116 4.58 5.38 -17.82
N LEU A 117 5.30 4.44 -17.24
CA LEU A 117 6.07 4.65 -16.02
C LEU A 117 7.52 4.98 -16.35
N THR A 118 8.20 5.70 -15.45
CA THR A 118 9.62 6.05 -15.58
C THR A 118 10.42 5.60 -14.37
N THR A 119 11.74 5.48 -14.55
CA THR A 119 12.67 5.44 -13.41
C THR A 119 12.68 6.79 -12.70
N LEU A 120 13.11 6.82 -11.43
CA LEU A 120 13.14 8.06 -10.63
C LEU A 120 13.98 9.18 -11.25
N ASP A 121 15.04 8.82 -11.97
CA ASP A 121 15.92 9.73 -12.71
C ASP A 121 15.40 10.05 -14.13
N ASN A 122 14.23 9.53 -14.50
CA ASN A 122 13.62 9.61 -15.82
C ASN A 122 14.48 9.07 -16.97
N SER A 123 15.55 8.31 -16.69
CA SER A 123 16.46 7.79 -17.71
C SER A 123 15.86 6.67 -18.54
N LYS A 124 14.84 5.97 -18.02
CA LYS A 124 14.16 4.85 -18.69
C LYS A 124 12.65 4.97 -18.51
N ALA A 125 11.93 4.36 -19.44
CA ALA A 125 10.48 4.24 -19.38
C ALA A 125 10.03 2.80 -19.69
N ILE A 126 8.86 2.45 -19.15
CA ILE A 126 8.17 1.19 -19.42
C ILE A 126 6.67 1.47 -19.58
N PHE A 127 6.03 0.80 -20.51
CA PHE A 127 4.58 0.77 -20.65
C PHE A 127 4.03 -0.43 -19.89
N VAL A 128 3.16 -0.19 -18.91
CA VAL A 128 2.57 -1.21 -18.04
C VAL A 128 1.06 -1.17 -18.21
N PRO A 129 0.37 -2.31 -18.34
CA PRO A 129 -1.09 -2.35 -18.36
C PRO A 129 -1.70 -1.57 -17.20
N SER A 130 -2.60 -0.62 -17.50
CA SER A 130 -3.24 0.21 -16.47
C SER A 130 -3.99 -0.62 -15.44
N LEU A 131 -4.59 -1.71 -15.91
CA LEU A 131 -5.34 -2.67 -15.10
C LEU A 131 -4.54 -3.29 -13.95
N LEU A 132 -3.21 -3.37 -14.04
CA LEU A 132 -2.38 -3.87 -12.94
C LEU A 132 -2.29 -2.88 -11.77
N LEU A 133 -2.42 -1.57 -12.06
CA LEU A 133 -2.16 -0.48 -11.10
C LEU A 133 -3.44 0.20 -10.60
N CYS A 134 -4.56 0.05 -11.32
CA CYS A 134 -5.86 0.63 -10.98
C CYS A 134 -6.88 -0.46 -10.64
N PRO A 135 -6.94 -0.94 -9.39
CA PRO A 135 -8.02 -1.82 -8.95
C PRO A 135 -9.36 -1.07 -9.03
N GLY A 136 -10.42 -1.73 -9.50
CA GLY A 136 -11.76 -1.12 -9.67
C GLY A 136 -12.08 -0.58 -11.07
N ALA A 137 -11.09 -0.54 -11.96
CA ALA A 137 -11.21 -0.16 -13.38
C ALA A 137 -12.17 -1.02 -14.25
N ILE A 138 -12.78 -2.08 -13.70
CA ILE A 138 -13.47 -3.15 -14.45
C ILE A 138 -14.99 -2.97 -14.45
N ASP A 139 -15.50 -1.79 -14.10
CA ASP A 139 -16.93 -1.50 -14.11
C ASP A 139 -17.43 -1.07 -15.50
N ALA A 140 -17.22 -1.94 -16.48
CA ALA A 140 -18.15 -2.12 -17.59
C ALA A 140 -17.87 -3.47 -18.25
N PRO A 141 -18.80 -4.45 -18.22
CA PRO A 141 -18.75 -5.55 -19.15
C PRO A 141 -18.98 -4.97 -20.55
N SER A 142 -17.90 -4.57 -21.22
CA SER A 142 -17.96 -4.35 -22.66
C SER A 142 -18.30 -5.69 -23.30
N SER A 143 -19.12 -5.68 -24.34
CA SER A 143 -19.52 -6.88 -25.09
C SER A 143 -18.34 -7.61 -25.76
N ASN A 144 -17.14 -7.04 -25.69
CA ASN A 144 -15.89 -7.60 -26.23
C ASN A 144 -14.87 -7.75 -25.09
N VAL A 145 -15.03 -8.79 -24.28
CA VAL A 145 -14.09 -9.05 -23.19
C VAL A 145 -12.74 -9.48 -23.76
N VAL A 146 -11.73 -8.64 -23.58
CA VAL A 146 -10.36 -8.91 -23.97
C VAL A 146 -9.75 -9.92 -22.98
N LEU A 147 -9.36 -11.11 -23.47
CA LEU A 147 -8.85 -12.20 -22.63
C LEU A 147 -7.57 -11.83 -21.89
N SER A 148 -6.71 -10.99 -22.48
CA SER A 148 -5.52 -10.46 -21.80
C SER A 148 -5.89 -9.59 -20.59
N SER A 149 -6.96 -8.79 -20.69
CA SER A 149 -7.48 -8.01 -19.56
C SER A 149 -8.05 -8.90 -18.46
N GLN A 150 -8.74 -10.00 -18.79
CA GLN A 150 -9.17 -10.99 -17.79
C GLN A 150 -8.00 -11.69 -17.10
N PHE A 151 -6.92 -11.97 -17.83
CA PHE A 151 -5.73 -12.56 -17.24
C PHE A 151 -5.10 -11.60 -16.21
N LEU A 152 -4.94 -10.33 -16.58
CA LEU A 152 -4.29 -9.30 -15.79
C LEU A 152 -5.12 -8.84 -14.58
N SER A 153 -6.46 -8.83 -14.68
CA SER A 153 -7.33 -8.37 -13.59
C SER A 153 -7.13 -9.12 -12.28
N ARG A 154 -6.76 -10.41 -12.37
CA ARG A 154 -6.45 -11.27 -11.21
C ARG A 154 -5.23 -10.83 -10.41
N TYR A 155 -4.40 -9.97 -11.00
CA TYR A 155 -3.18 -9.42 -10.41
C TYR A 155 -3.27 -7.91 -10.20
N SER A 156 -4.45 -7.31 -10.41
CA SER A 156 -4.69 -5.90 -10.12
C SER A 156 -4.54 -5.65 -8.63
N SER A 157 -3.78 -4.62 -8.26
CA SER A 157 -3.52 -4.29 -6.86
C SER A 157 -3.28 -2.80 -6.69
N ASN A 158 -3.59 -2.29 -5.50
CA ASN A 158 -3.17 -0.96 -5.05
C ASN A 158 -1.73 -0.96 -4.49
N SER A 159 -1.01 -2.09 -4.55
CA SER A 159 0.32 -2.23 -3.97
C SER A 159 1.27 -1.14 -4.48
N GLY A 160 1.83 -0.36 -3.56
CA GLY A 160 2.81 0.68 -3.89
C GLY A 160 2.22 1.98 -4.46
N THR A 161 0.89 2.07 -4.58
CA THR A 161 0.23 3.37 -4.71
C THR A 161 0.28 4.04 -3.36
N ALA A 162 0.73 5.30 -3.31
CA ALA A 162 0.93 5.98 -2.05
C ALA A 162 0.62 7.47 -2.15
N PHE A 163 0.03 8.01 -1.09
CA PHE A 163 -0.07 9.44 -0.88
C PHE A 163 1.03 9.96 0.07
N GLY A 164 1.50 11.17 -0.22
CA GLY A 164 2.41 11.94 0.62
C GLY A 164 2.18 13.44 0.42
N CYS A 165 2.52 14.25 1.42
CA CYS A 165 2.39 15.70 1.32
C CYS A 165 3.43 16.32 0.36
N THR A 166 4.46 15.55 0.02
CA THR A 166 5.39 15.80 -1.09
C THR A 166 5.60 14.55 -1.93
N GLN A 167 6.14 14.73 -3.14
CA GLN A 167 6.51 13.61 -4.02
C GLN A 167 7.53 12.66 -3.38
N PRO A 168 8.61 13.12 -2.71
CA PRO A 168 9.54 12.23 -2.00
C PRO A 168 8.87 11.38 -0.90
N GLU A 169 7.95 11.96 -0.12
CA GLU A 169 7.18 11.20 0.89
C GLU A 169 6.33 10.10 0.24
N ALA A 170 5.58 10.45 -0.81
CA ALA A 170 4.73 9.50 -1.52
C ALA A 170 5.57 8.35 -2.12
N LEU A 171 6.70 8.68 -2.75
CA LEU A 171 7.63 7.69 -3.30
C LEU A 171 8.23 6.78 -2.23
N LEU A 172 8.71 7.34 -1.11
CA LEU A 172 9.28 6.55 -0.02
C LEU A 172 8.23 5.61 0.58
N HIS A 173 7.01 6.12 0.81
CA HIS A 173 5.91 5.33 1.34
C HIS A 173 5.53 4.17 0.39
N GLY A 174 5.35 4.45 -0.90
CA GLY A 174 5.03 3.42 -1.89
C GLY A 174 6.15 2.37 -2.03
N ILE A 175 7.42 2.79 -1.96
CA ILE A 175 8.56 1.86 -1.95
C ILE A 175 8.54 0.97 -0.69
N HIS A 176 8.29 1.54 0.49
CA HIS A 176 8.19 0.77 1.73
C HIS A 176 7.04 -0.24 1.66
N GLU A 177 5.88 0.13 1.13
CA GLU A 177 4.76 -0.80 1.01
C GLU A 177 5.07 -1.96 0.05
N ILE A 178 5.73 -1.70 -1.09
CA ILE A 178 6.15 -2.77 -2.00
C ILE A 178 7.13 -3.73 -1.32
N ILE A 179 8.11 -3.19 -0.58
CA ILE A 179 9.07 -4.02 0.16
C ILE A 179 8.34 -4.79 1.28
N GLU A 180 7.39 -4.17 1.96
CA GLU A 180 6.57 -4.80 3.01
C GLU A 180 5.82 -6.01 2.46
N ARG A 181 5.05 -5.84 1.38
CA ARG A 181 4.24 -6.89 0.76
C ARG A 181 5.11 -8.01 0.18
N HIS A 182 6.27 -7.67 -0.39
CA HIS A 182 7.26 -8.65 -0.83
C HIS A 182 7.81 -9.45 0.35
N THR A 183 8.24 -8.78 1.41
CA THR A 183 8.81 -9.40 2.61
C THR A 183 7.77 -10.28 3.32
N LEU A 184 6.53 -9.82 3.42
CA LEU A 184 5.41 -10.58 3.99
C LEU A 184 5.13 -11.85 3.17
N SER A 185 5.17 -11.76 1.84
CA SER A 185 5.04 -12.93 0.96
C SER A 185 6.17 -13.93 1.19
N CYS A 186 7.42 -13.45 1.26
CA CYS A 186 8.56 -14.29 1.60
C CYS A 186 8.40 -14.94 2.98
N PHE A 187 7.96 -14.16 3.98
CA PHE A 187 7.67 -14.62 5.34
C PHE A 187 6.69 -15.79 5.38
N PHE A 188 5.56 -15.68 4.69
CA PHE A 188 4.61 -16.79 4.59
C PHE A 188 5.21 -18.01 3.90
N MET A 189 5.93 -17.83 2.79
CA MET A 189 6.57 -18.96 2.11
C MET A 189 7.60 -19.67 3.01
N ALA A 190 8.38 -18.91 3.79
CA ALA A 190 9.38 -19.46 4.69
C ALA A 190 8.78 -20.23 5.86
N ILE A 191 7.69 -19.73 6.46
CA ILE A 191 6.94 -20.46 7.50
C ILE A 191 6.42 -21.80 6.96
N CYS A 192 6.00 -21.84 5.70
CA CYS A 192 5.56 -23.07 5.04
C CYS A 192 6.71 -23.94 4.52
N ALA A 193 7.97 -23.61 4.81
CA ALA A 193 9.16 -24.32 4.35
C ALA A 193 9.32 -24.41 2.81
N PHE A 194 8.71 -23.47 2.07
CA PHE A 194 8.85 -23.33 0.61
C PHE A 194 9.69 -22.10 0.20
N GLY A 195 9.90 -21.16 1.13
CA GLY A 195 10.51 -19.86 0.87
C GLY A 195 11.98 -19.74 1.27
N PRO A 196 12.55 -18.52 1.15
CA PRO A 196 13.91 -18.25 1.60
C PRO A 196 14.04 -18.43 3.11
N THR A 197 15.23 -18.83 3.57
CA THR A 197 15.53 -18.80 5.01
C THR A 197 15.63 -17.36 5.48
N MET A 198 14.93 -16.99 6.55
CA MET A 198 14.97 -15.65 7.13
C MET A 198 15.35 -15.70 8.60
N LYS A 199 16.12 -14.70 9.04
CA LYS A 199 16.45 -14.52 10.44
C LYS A 199 15.36 -13.71 11.12
N LEU A 200 14.70 -14.34 12.09
CA LEU A 200 13.60 -13.76 12.84
C LEU A 200 14.10 -13.24 14.19
N TYR A 201 13.78 -11.99 14.52
CA TYR A 201 14.18 -11.36 15.79
C TYR A 201 12.94 -10.97 16.58
N ALA A 202 12.97 -11.11 17.90
CA ALA A 202 11.97 -10.50 18.77
C ALA A 202 12.43 -9.09 19.17
N PRO A 203 11.52 -8.10 19.26
CA PRO A 203 11.87 -6.79 19.77
C PRO A 203 12.24 -6.87 21.26
N SER A 204 13.19 -6.03 21.69
CA SER A 204 13.45 -5.84 23.12
C SER A 204 12.30 -5.06 23.78
N LYS A 205 12.15 -5.18 25.11
CA LYS A 205 11.17 -4.37 25.85
C LYS A 205 11.42 -2.87 25.68
N ALA A 206 12.68 -2.45 25.64
CA ALA A 206 13.06 -1.05 25.45
C ALA A 206 12.66 -0.55 24.05
N LEU A 207 12.82 -1.40 23.02
CA LEU A 207 12.38 -1.08 21.67
C LEU A 207 10.86 -0.94 21.59
N LEU A 208 10.10 -1.91 22.11
CA LEU A 208 8.62 -1.82 22.15
C LEU A 208 8.14 -0.57 22.88
N ALA A 209 8.74 -0.24 24.02
CA ALA A 209 8.43 0.96 24.78
C ALA A 209 8.70 2.24 23.96
N ALA A 210 9.80 2.28 23.20
CA ALA A 210 10.13 3.40 22.33
C ALA A 210 9.14 3.51 21.14
N SER A 211 8.90 2.42 20.39
CA SER A 211 7.97 2.38 19.25
C SER A 211 6.57 2.83 19.64
N LEU A 212 6.09 2.34 20.78
CA LEU A 212 4.74 2.62 21.28
C LEU A 212 4.68 3.89 22.13
N LYS A 213 5.73 4.71 22.13
CA LYS A 213 5.83 5.99 22.87
C LYS A 213 5.45 5.86 24.35
N ASN A 214 5.80 4.74 24.99
CA ASN A 214 5.43 4.38 26.36
C ASN A 214 3.91 4.39 26.64
N ASN A 215 3.06 4.24 25.63
CA ASN A 215 1.61 4.18 25.82
C ASN A 215 1.22 2.89 26.56
N PRO A 216 0.65 2.97 27.78
CA PRO A 216 0.37 1.79 28.59
C PRO A 216 -0.63 0.82 27.95
N SER A 217 -1.66 1.36 27.28
CA SER A 217 -2.67 0.56 26.59
C SER A 217 -2.09 -0.17 25.39
N ALA A 218 -1.25 0.50 24.60
CA ALA A 218 -0.58 -0.12 23.46
C ALA A 218 0.40 -1.21 23.90
N LEU A 219 1.17 -0.97 24.96
CA LEU A 219 2.09 -1.97 25.52
C LEU A 219 1.34 -3.21 26.03
N ALA A 220 0.20 -3.02 26.72
CA ALA A 220 -0.64 -4.13 27.19
C ALA A 220 -1.25 -4.93 26.02
N LEU A 221 -1.51 -4.30 24.87
CA LEU A 221 -1.93 -4.98 23.65
C LEU A 221 -0.77 -5.73 22.99
N ALA A 222 0.41 -5.12 22.91
CA ALA A 222 1.61 -5.74 22.36
C ALA A 222 2.00 -7.02 23.12
N ASP A 223 1.77 -7.09 24.43
CA ASP A 223 1.98 -8.31 25.23
C ASP A 223 1.13 -9.50 24.77
N LYS A 224 0.01 -9.25 24.08
CA LYS A 224 -0.86 -10.29 23.49
C LYS A 224 -0.42 -10.71 22.08
N LEU A 225 0.54 -10.01 21.50
CA LEU A 225 1.03 -10.24 20.14
C LEU A 225 2.43 -10.90 20.17
N GLN A 226 2.67 -11.77 19.20
CA GLN A 226 4.00 -12.18 18.78
C GLN A 226 4.43 -11.19 17.70
N ILE A 227 5.46 -10.40 18.03
CA ILE A 227 6.04 -9.40 17.13
C ILE A 227 7.39 -9.93 16.67
N ILE A 228 7.59 -9.96 15.36
CA ILE A 228 8.78 -10.49 14.70
C ILE A 228 9.37 -9.39 13.83
N ILE A 229 10.68 -9.18 13.93
CA ILE A 229 11.44 -8.24 13.13
C ILE A 229 12.32 -9.02 12.15
N ILE A 230 12.39 -8.54 10.91
CA ILE A 230 13.29 -8.98 9.85
C ILE A 230 14.09 -7.74 9.40
N LYS A 231 15.41 -7.89 9.26
CA LYS A 231 16.32 -6.76 8.98
C LYS A 231 17.43 -7.08 7.99
N ASP A 232 17.39 -8.27 7.40
CA ASP A 232 18.39 -8.78 6.45
C ASP A 232 17.95 -8.63 4.99
N LEU A 233 16.79 -8.00 4.74
CA LEU A 233 16.26 -7.75 3.40
C LEU A 233 16.31 -6.25 3.06
N MET A 234 16.97 -5.93 1.94
CA MET A 234 16.94 -4.59 1.30
C MET A 234 17.33 -3.39 2.21
N ASN A 235 18.05 -3.61 3.31
CA ASN A 235 18.49 -2.59 4.27
C ASN A 235 17.34 -1.77 4.91
N VAL A 236 16.15 -2.36 5.02
CA VAL A 236 15.01 -1.80 5.75
C VAL A 236 14.64 -2.70 6.92
N PHE A 237 13.88 -2.17 7.88
CA PHE A 237 13.26 -2.96 8.93
C PHE A 237 11.85 -3.34 8.50
N PHE A 238 11.56 -4.64 8.59
CA PHE A 238 10.22 -5.18 8.47
C PHE A 238 9.78 -5.71 9.83
N SER A 239 8.55 -5.40 10.24
CA SER A 239 7.92 -5.99 11.41
C SER A 239 6.63 -6.68 11.00
N VAL A 240 6.33 -7.80 11.65
CA VAL A 240 5.03 -8.46 11.58
C VAL A 240 4.53 -8.78 12.98
N ALA A 241 3.28 -8.44 13.24
CA ALA A 241 2.60 -8.67 14.50
C ALA A 241 1.42 -9.62 14.28
N LEU A 242 1.39 -10.71 15.02
CA LEU A 242 0.34 -11.72 15.00
C LEU A 242 -0.12 -12.05 16.42
N PRO A 243 -1.40 -12.38 16.66
CA PRO A 243 -1.88 -12.80 17.97
C PRO A 243 -1.15 -14.05 18.48
N LYS A 244 -0.72 -14.04 19.75
CA LYS A 244 -0.15 -15.24 20.41
C LYS A 244 -1.16 -16.38 20.54
N LYS A 245 -2.44 -16.04 20.56
CA LYS A 245 -3.57 -16.98 20.60
C LYS A 245 -4.48 -16.66 19.43
N GLY A 246 -4.74 -17.66 18.59
CA GLY A 246 -5.67 -17.52 17.48
C GLY A 246 -7.11 -17.31 17.95
N PRO A 247 -7.98 -16.78 17.09
CA PRO A 247 -9.40 -16.54 17.37
C PRO A 247 -10.23 -17.83 17.58
N GLY A 248 -9.62 -19.01 17.45
CA GLY A 248 -10.28 -20.31 17.55
C GLY A 248 -10.30 -21.05 16.22
N HIS A 249 -11.04 -22.15 16.15
CA HIS A 249 -11.19 -22.93 14.91
C HIS A 249 -11.92 -22.10 13.84
N PHE A 250 -11.51 -22.26 12.57
CA PHE A 250 -12.11 -21.64 11.39
C PHE A 250 -12.08 -20.10 11.29
N HIS A 251 -11.28 -19.44 12.13
CA HIS A 251 -11.11 -17.98 12.07
C HIS A 251 -9.67 -17.63 11.66
N LEU A 252 -9.53 -16.69 10.72
CA LEU A 252 -8.23 -16.14 10.35
C LEU A 252 -7.78 -15.15 11.43
N SER A 253 -6.55 -15.32 11.90
CA SER A 253 -5.96 -14.35 12.83
C SER A 253 -5.65 -13.06 12.08
N PRO A 254 -5.97 -11.87 12.64
CA PRO A 254 -5.50 -10.62 12.05
C PRO A 254 -3.97 -10.59 12.08
N ILE A 255 -3.38 -10.01 11.04
CA ILE A 255 -1.93 -9.81 10.93
C ILE A 255 -1.73 -8.33 10.61
N GLY A 256 -0.80 -7.70 11.32
CA GLY A 256 -0.28 -6.38 10.96
C GLY A 256 1.17 -6.51 10.50
N SER A 257 1.55 -5.76 9.48
CA SER A 257 2.94 -5.60 9.07
C SER A 257 3.27 -4.12 8.90
N GLY A 258 4.56 -3.82 8.95
CA GLY A 258 5.10 -2.49 8.73
C GLY A 258 6.51 -2.58 8.18
N CYS A 259 6.86 -1.65 7.29
CA CYS A 259 8.19 -1.53 6.71
C CYS A 259 8.69 -0.08 6.81
N SER A 260 9.93 0.10 7.29
CA SER A 260 10.52 1.43 7.48
C SER A 260 12.04 1.37 7.55
N LEU A 261 12.71 2.49 7.25
CA LEU A 261 14.13 2.70 7.54
C LEU A 261 14.40 2.86 9.04
N ASP A 262 13.37 3.18 9.82
CA ASP A 262 13.42 3.33 11.27
C ASP A 262 12.71 2.14 11.95
N ILE A 263 13.44 1.44 12.82
CA ILE A 263 12.93 0.25 13.51
C ILE A 263 11.75 0.57 14.43
N CYS A 264 11.66 1.78 14.98
CA CYS A 264 10.55 2.15 15.86
C CYS A 264 9.28 2.40 15.05
N THR A 265 9.41 2.91 13.82
CA THR A 265 8.29 3.11 12.90
C THR A 265 7.80 1.80 12.29
N ALA A 266 8.69 0.86 11.98
CA ALA A 266 8.30 -0.44 11.45
C ALA A 266 7.49 -1.28 12.47
N VAL A 267 7.81 -1.16 13.76
CA VAL A 267 7.23 -1.92 14.89
C VAL A 267 5.94 -1.29 15.39
#